data_AF-A0A699VHB8-F1
#
_entry.id   AF-A0A699VHB8-F1
#
_cell.length_a   1.000
_cell.length_b   1.000
_cell.length_c   1.000
_cell.angle_alpha   90.00
_cell.angle_beta   90.00
_cell.angle_gamma   90.00
#
_symmetry.space_group_name_H-M   'P 1'
#
loop_
_entity.id
_entity.type
_entity.pdbx_description
1 polymer ?
#
loop_
_entity_poly.entity_id
_entity_poly.type
_entity_poly.pdbx_seq_one_letter_code
_entity_poly.pdbx_strand_id
1 'polypeptide(L)'
;KELYDSIKITRAKNIEQVTALTTENVNLKAQTLKKVNSVNKDQVKPKVLARGKYAIDVEPIFPRLRNNRDAHLDYLRHLKESVETIHNIVEEAKLVSPLDRSIVSACHYTKHSQELLEYAIGTCPQGSQK
;
A
#
# COMPACT_ATOMS: atom_id res chain seq x y z
N LYS A 1 39.65 16.28 47.78
CA LYS A 1 39.87 17.16 46.60
C LYS A 1 39.64 16.38 45.30
N GLU A 2 40.24 15.19 45.15
CA GLU A 2 40.15 14.33 43.96
C GLU A 2 38.72 13.92 43.54
N LEU A 3 37.83 13.60 44.49
CA LEU A 3 36.45 13.22 44.15
C LEU A 3 35.68 14.35 43.46
N TYR A 4 35.88 15.59 43.91
CA TYR A 4 35.22 16.77 43.33
C TYR A 4 35.68 17.02 41.89
N ASP A 5 36.99 16.89 41.64
CA ASP A 5 37.57 17.06 40.32
C ASP A 5 37.10 15.96 39.34
N SER A 6 37.00 14.71 39.81
CA SER A 6 36.47 13.58 39.03
C SER A 6 35.00 13.77 38.60
N ILE A 7 34.16 14.25 39.52
CA ILE A 7 32.74 14.56 39.22
C ILE A 7 32.64 15.71 38.20
N LYS A 8 33.48 16.73 38.33
CA LYS A 8 33.50 17.88 37.40
C LYS A 8 33.89 17.46 35.98
N ILE A 9 34.90 16.60 35.84
CA ILE A 9 35.34 16.06 34.54
C ILE A 9 34.25 15.20 33.90
N THR A 10 33.63 14.30 34.69
CA THR A 10 32.56 13.42 34.20
C THR A 10 31.35 14.22 33.72
N ARG A 11 30.97 15.27 34.44
CA ARG A 11 29.87 16.16 34.06
C ARG A 11 30.15 16.88 32.73
N ALA A 12 31.37 17.40 32.54
CA ALA A 12 31.75 18.05 31.28
C ALA A 12 31.65 17.09 30.09
N LYS A 13 32.17 15.87 30.23
CA LYS A 13 32.10 14.83 29.19
C LYS A 13 30.66 14.46 28.83
N ASN A 14 29.79 14.32 29.81
CA ASN A 14 28.37 14.00 29.56
C ASN A 14 27.64 15.15 28.85
N ILE A 15 27.97 16.40 29.17
CA ILE A 15 27.40 17.58 28.49
C ILE A 15 27.80 17.60 27.01
N GLU A 16 29.06 17.34 26.69
CA GLU A 16 29.54 17.25 25.30
C GLU A 16 28.81 16.15 24.53
N GLN A 17 28.65 14.96 25.13
CA GLN A 17 27.93 13.83 24.50
C GLN A 17 26.46 14.15 24.25
N VAL A 18 25.76 14.73 25.23
CA VAL A 18 24.35 15.12 25.07
C VAL A 18 24.18 16.18 23.97
N THR A 19 25.12 17.12 23.87
CA THR A 19 25.09 18.17 22.83
C THR A 19 25.28 17.58 21.43
N ALA A 20 26.20 16.62 21.28
CA ALA A 20 26.42 15.91 20.02
C ALA A 20 25.17 15.12 19.57
N LEU A 21 24.60 14.32 20.48
CA LEU A 21 23.37 13.55 20.21
C LEU A 21 22.17 14.45 19.89
N THR A 22 22.06 15.60 20.57
CA THR A 22 20.98 16.57 20.29
C THR A 22 21.09 17.12 18.87
N THR A 23 22.32 17.43 18.43
CA THR A 23 22.58 17.93 17.07
C THR A 23 22.26 16.88 16.01
N GLU A 24 22.64 15.63 16.25
CA GLU A 24 22.34 14.51 15.35
C GLU A 24 20.83 14.28 15.22
N ASN A 25 20.10 14.29 16.34
CA ASN A 25 18.64 14.15 16.36
C ASN A 25 17.91 15.25 15.58
N VAL A 26 18.37 16.51 15.68
CA VAL A 26 17.80 17.62 14.91
C VAL A 26 18.04 17.43 13.41
N ASN A 27 19.23 16.99 13.02
CA ASN A 27 19.56 16.73 11.61
C ASN A 27 18.74 15.58 11.02
N LEU A 28 18.59 14.47 11.75
CA LEU A 28 17.76 13.33 11.34
C LEU A 28 16.28 13.74 11.20
N LYS A 29 15.77 14.56 12.11
CA LYS A 29 14.40 15.10 12.03
C LYS A 29 14.21 15.98 10.79
N ALA A 30 15.18 16.85 10.48
CA ALA A 30 15.14 17.71 9.29
C ALA A 30 15.19 16.89 7.98
N GLN A 31 16.04 15.85 7.92
CA GLN A 31 16.13 14.94 6.78
C GLN A 31 14.83 14.17 6.57
N THR A 32 14.22 13.68 7.66
CA THR A 32 12.94 12.97 7.61
C THR A 32 11.82 13.87 7.10
N LEU A 33 11.73 15.11 7.60
CA LEU A 33 10.72 16.07 7.15
C LEU A 33 10.87 16.41 5.66
N LYS A 34 12.10 16.58 5.17
CA LYS A 34 12.37 16.79 3.74
C LYS A 34 11.90 15.60 2.89
N LYS A 35 12.16 14.37 3.34
CA LYS A 35 11.76 13.14 2.64
C LYS A 35 10.23 12.97 2.59
N VAL A 36 9.52 13.27 3.68
CA VAL A 36 8.05 13.24 3.70
C VAL A 36 7.47 14.26 2.72
N ASN A 37 8.03 15.47 2.67
CA ASN A 37 7.54 16.53 1.77
C ASN A 37 7.84 16.25 0.29
N SER A 38 8.93 15.54 -0.04
CA SER A 38 9.20 15.14 -1.42
C SER A 38 8.28 14.01 -1.89
N VAL A 39 7.91 13.09 -1.00
CA VAL A 39 7.02 11.96 -1.31
C VAL A 39 5.56 12.41 -1.54
N ASN A 40 5.14 13.54 -0.97
CA ASN A 40 3.78 14.05 -1.08
C ASN A 40 3.48 14.83 -2.38
N LYS A 41 4.51 15.18 -3.18
CA LYS A 41 4.33 15.94 -4.44
C LYS A 41 3.87 15.08 -5.62
N ASP A 42 4.03 13.76 -5.55
CA ASP A 42 3.71 12.84 -6.65
C ASP A 42 2.33 12.15 -6.48
N GLN A 43 1.48 12.64 -5.58
CA GLN A 43 0.12 12.13 -5.44
C GLN A 43 -0.75 12.60 -6.62
N VAL A 44 -0.73 11.83 -7.71
CA VAL A 44 -1.80 11.83 -8.70
C VAL A 44 -3.07 11.41 -7.96
N LYS A 45 -3.97 12.38 -7.71
CA LYS A 45 -5.32 12.07 -7.23
C LYS A 45 -5.96 11.11 -8.24
N PRO A 46 -6.25 9.85 -7.89
CA PRO A 46 -6.93 8.96 -8.81
C PRO A 46 -8.36 9.51 -8.95
N LYS A 47 -8.66 10.08 -10.11
CA LYS A 47 -9.99 10.58 -10.42
C LYS A 47 -10.86 9.38 -10.75
N VAL A 48 -11.39 8.73 -9.73
CA VAL A 48 -12.42 7.69 -9.91
C VAL A 48 -13.68 8.40 -10.38
N LEU A 49 -14.00 8.28 -11.67
CA LEU A 49 -15.29 8.70 -12.20
C LEU A 49 -16.35 7.70 -11.71
N ALA A 50 -16.93 7.97 -10.54
CA ALA A 50 -18.13 7.29 -10.09
C ALA A 50 -19.30 7.71 -11.01
N ARG A 51 -19.81 6.77 -11.80
CA ARG A 51 -21.07 6.91 -12.52
C ARG A 51 -22.21 6.98 -11.49
N GLY A 52 -22.52 8.19 -11.01
CA GLY A 52 -23.72 8.48 -10.22
C GLY A 52 -23.44 9.01 -8.81
N LYS A 53 -23.58 10.34 -8.67
CA LYS A 53 -23.97 11.14 -7.48
C LYS A 53 -23.23 11.00 -6.14
N TYR A 54 -22.32 10.04 -5.96
CA TYR A 54 -21.49 9.94 -4.77
C TYR A 54 -20.02 9.88 -5.18
N ALA A 55 -19.30 10.99 -5.01
CA ALA A 55 -17.84 10.95 -5.04
C ALA A 55 -17.40 10.23 -3.76
N ILE A 56 -16.96 8.99 -3.89
CA ILE A 56 -16.33 8.28 -2.78
C ILE A 56 -14.89 8.78 -2.73
N ASP A 57 -14.57 9.60 -1.73
CA ASP A 57 -13.19 9.96 -1.42
C ASP A 57 -12.52 8.75 -0.76
N VAL A 58 -12.11 7.79 -1.60
CA VAL A 58 -11.36 6.62 -1.14
C VAL A 58 -9.92 7.07 -1.00
N GLU A 59 -9.45 7.24 0.24
CA GLU A 59 -8.02 7.39 0.53
C GLU A 59 -7.28 6.26 -0.20
N PRO A 60 -6.27 6.57 -1.05
CA PRO A 60 -5.56 5.53 -1.76
C PRO A 60 -5.05 4.50 -0.76
N ILE A 61 -5.31 3.21 -0.98
CA ILE A 61 -4.84 2.11 -0.12
C ILE A 61 -3.28 2.06 -0.06
N PHE A 62 -2.63 2.87 -0.89
CA PHE A 62 -1.21 2.93 -1.22
C PHE A 62 -0.21 3.26 -0.10
N PRO A 63 -0.47 4.10 0.93
CA PRO A 63 0.56 4.43 1.92
C PRO A 63 1.01 3.21 2.73
N ARG A 64 0.11 2.24 2.99
CA ARG A 64 0.40 1.04 3.77
C ARG A 64 0.92 -0.14 2.93
N LEU A 65 0.61 -0.18 1.64
CA LEU A 65 0.97 -1.28 0.73
C LEU A 65 2.44 -1.27 0.28
N ARG A 66 3.16 -0.15 0.40
CA ARG A 66 4.58 -0.08 0.00
C ARG A 66 5.46 -1.12 0.70
N ASN A 67 5.12 -1.51 1.93
CA ASN A 67 5.88 -2.51 2.71
C ASN A 67 5.41 -3.95 2.45
N ASN A 68 4.26 -4.16 1.82
CA ASN A 68 3.61 -5.46 1.62
C ASN A 68 3.39 -5.79 0.13
N ARG A 69 4.23 -5.24 -0.76
CA ARG A 69 4.08 -5.38 -2.22
C ARG A 69 4.01 -6.85 -2.65
N ASP A 70 4.88 -7.69 -2.10
CA ASP A 70 4.95 -9.10 -2.48
C ASP A 70 3.68 -9.85 -2.05
N ALA A 71 3.18 -9.58 -0.84
CA ALA A 71 1.91 -10.13 -0.35
C ALA A 71 0.72 -9.66 -1.20
N HIS A 72 0.75 -8.42 -1.70
CA HIS A 72 -0.29 -7.92 -2.60
C HIS A 72 -0.26 -8.61 -3.97
N LEU A 73 0.92 -8.81 -4.54
CA LEU A 73 1.09 -9.56 -5.79
C LEU A 73 0.67 -11.03 -5.64
N ASP A 74 1.04 -11.65 -4.51
CA ASP A 74 0.64 -13.01 -4.16
C ASP A 74 -0.89 -13.14 -4.06
N TYR A 75 -1.54 -12.19 -3.38
CA TYR A 75 -3.00 -12.12 -3.31
C TYR A 75 -3.64 -11.98 -4.70
N LEU A 76 -3.13 -11.07 -5.54
CA LEU A 76 -3.65 -10.88 -6.90
C LEU A 76 -3.48 -12.14 -7.76
N ARG A 77 -2.38 -12.87 -7.60
CA ARG A 77 -2.16 -14.17 -8.26
C ARG A 77 -3.22 -15.19 -7.84
N HIS A 78 -3.45 -15.37 -6.55
CA HIS A 78 -4.47 -16.30 -6.06
C HIS A 78 -5.90 -15.89 -6.42
N LEU A 79 -6.17 -14.58 -6.45
CA LEU A 79 -7.45 -14.06 -6.90
C LEU A 79 -7.67 -14.37 -8.39
N LYS A 80 -6.62 -14.26 -9.22
CA LYS A 80 -6.68 -14.65 -10.64
C LYS A 80 -7.03 -16.12 -10.82
N GLU A 81 -6.36 -17.01 -10.10
CA GLU A 81 -6.63 -18.46 -10.11
C GLU A 81 -8.07 -18.77 -9.68
N SER A 82 -8.56 -18.08 -8.65
CA SER A 82 -9.93 -18.24 -8.14
C SER A 82 -10.99 -17.79 -9.15
N VAL A 83 -10.78 -16.63 -9.78
CA VAL A 83 -11.70 -16.09 -10.79
C VAL A 83 -11.75 -16.99 -12.03
N GLU A 84 -10.60 -17.54 -12.46
CA GLU A 84 -10.53 -18.50 -13.56
C GLU A 84 -11.22 -19.82 -13.22
N THR A 85 -11.06 -20.32 -11.99
CA THR A 85 -11.77 -21.52 -11.52
C THR A 85 -13.28 -21.31 -11.51
N ILE A 86 -13.76 -20.18 -10.98
CA ILE A 86 -15.19 -19.85 -10.98
C ILE A 86 -15.71 -19.73 -12.42
N HIS A 87 -14.95 -19.12 -13.33
CA HIS A 87 -15.32 -19.03 -14.74
C HIS A 87 -15.55 -20.41 -15.37
N ASN A 88 -14.65 -21.36 -15.14
CA ASN A 88 -14.80 -22.72 -15.67
C ASN A 88 -16.04 -23.42 -15.11
N ILE A 89 -16.29 -23.32 -13.80
CA ILE A 89 -17.48 -23.89 -13.15
C ILE A 89 -18.76 -23.28 -13.74
N VAL A 90 -18.78 -21.96 -13.93
CA VAL A 90 -19.94 -21.25 -14.48
C VAL A 90 -20.19 -21.67 -15.94
N GLU A 91 -19.15 -21.80 -16.76
CA GLU A 91 -19.31 -22.26 -18.15
C GLU A 91 -19.79 -23.72 -18.22
N GLU A 92 -19.28 -24.61 -17.36
CA GLU A 92 -19.80 -25.98 -17.26
C GLU A 92 -21.27 -26.01 -16.83
N ALA A 93 -21.64 -25.26 -15.79
CA ALA A 93 -23.01 -25.19 -15.31
C ALA A 93 -23.97 -24.64 -16.37
N LYS A 94 -23.51 -23.66 -17.15
CA LYS A 94 -24.27 -23.06 -18.25
C LYS A 94 -24.55 -24.03 -19.39
N LEU A 95 -23.71 -25.05 -19.61
CA LEU A 95 -24.01 -26.12 -20.56
C LEU A 95 -25.17 -27.00 -20.07
N VAL A 96 -25.31 -27.18 -18.76
CA VAL A 96 -26.33 -28.02 -18.15
C VAL A 96 -27.67 -27.28 -18.03
N SER A 97 -27.64 -26.02 -17.60
CA SER A 97 -28.86 -25.22 -17.37
C SER A 97 -28.64 -23.74 -17.68
N PRO A 98 -28.60 -23.35 -18.97
CA PRO A 98 -28.24 -21.99 -19.38
C PRO A 98 -29.25 -20.91 -18.95
N LEU A 99 -30.49 -21.30 -18.64
CA LEU A 99 -31.56 -20.40 -18.22
C LEU A 99 -31.72 -20.31 -16.70
N ASP A 100 -30.92 -21.07 -15.94
CA ASP A 100 -30.97 -20.99 -14.49
C ASP A 100 -30.56 -19.58 -14.03
N ARG A 101 -31.43 -18.95 -13.22
CA ARG A 101 -31.22 -17.59 -12.74
C ARG A 101 -29.93 -17.45 -11.91
N SER A 102 -29.56 -18.48 -11.15
CA SER A 102 -28.35 -18.46 -10.34
C SER A 102 -27.11 -18.54 -11.22
N ILE A 103 -27.14 -19.34 -12.30
CA ILE A 103 -26.05 -19.43 -13.28
C ILE A 103 -25.88 -18.12 -14.04
N VAL A 104 -26.98 -17.51 -14.50
CA VAL A 104 -26.94 -16.19 -15.15
C VAL A 104 -26.36 -15.12 -14.21
N SER A 105 -26.74 -15.16 -12.93
CA SER A 105 -26.17 -14.26 -11.93
C SER A 105 -24.68 -14.51 -11.70
N ALA A 106 -24.26 -15.78 -11.66
CA ALA A 106 -22.86 -16.17 -11.51
C ALA A 106 -22.02 -15.72 -12.71
N CYS A 107 -22.52 -15.85 -13.94
CA CYS A 107 -21.87 -15.29 -15.14
C CYS A 107 -21.58 -13.79 -15.01
N HIS A 108 -22.57 -12.99 -14.58
CA HIS A 108 -22.37 -11.54 -14.40
C HIS A 108 -21.32 -11.26 -13.31
N TYR A 109 -21.36 -11.99 -12.20
CA TYR A 109 -20.41 -11.81 -11.10
C TYR A 109 -18.98 -12.15 -11.53
N THR A 110 -18.78 -13.26 -12.23
CA THR A 110 -17.47 -13.67 -12.75
C THR A 110 -16.91 -12.64 -13.72
N LYS A 111 -17.75 -12.11 -14.62
CA LYS A 111 -17.35 -11.06 -15.57
C LYS A 111 -16.90 -9.79 -14.85
N HIS A 112 -17.67 -9.31 -13.88
CA HIS A 112 -17.27 -8.13 -13.10
C HIS A 112 -16.01 -8.37 -12.28
N SER A 113 -15.82 -9.59 -11.77
CA SER A 113 -14.60 -9.96 -11.05
C SER A 113 -13.36 -9.92 -11.95
N GLN A 114 -13.47 -10.37 -13.21
CA GLN A 114 -12.41 -10.25 -14.21
C GLN A 114 -12.07 -8.78 -14.52
N GLU A 115 -13.08 -7.95 -14.79
CA GLU A 115 -12.89 -6.51 -15.06
C GLU A 115 -12.19 -5.79 -13.89
N LEU A 116 -12.59 -6.10 -12.64
CA LEU A 116 -11.97 -5.54 -11.45
C LEU A 116 -10.53 -6.03 -11.25
N LEU A 117 -10.27 -7.30 -11.54
CA LEU A 117 -8.93 -7.87 -11.44
C LEU A 117 -7.98 -7.24 -12.48
N GLU A 118 -8.43 -7.05 -13.72
CA GLU A 118 -7.67 -6.36 -14.75
C GLU A 118 -7.34 -4.92 -14.35
N TYR A 119 -8.32 -4.19 -13.81
CA TYR A 119 -8.11 -2.85 -13.28
C TYR A 119 -7.11 -2.84 -12.11
N ALA A 120 -7.23 -3.77 -11.17
CA ALA A 120 -6.32 -3.89 -10.03
C ALA A 120 -4.88 -4.20 -10.47
N ILE A 121 -4.70 -5.10 -11.44
CA ILE A 121 -3.38 -5.41 -12.02
C ILE A 121 -2.82 -4.20 -12.76
N GLY A 122 -3.62 -3.50 -13.57
CA GLY A 122 -3.19 -2.34 -14.35
C GLY A 122 -2.87 -1.10 -13.50
N THR A 123 -3.46 -0.98 -12.32
CA THR A 123 -3.17 0.08 -11.34
C THR A 123 -2.11 -0.33 -10.31
N CYS A 124 -1.65 -1.57 -10.36
CA CYS A 124 -0.57 -2.05 -9.51
C CYS A 124 0.74 -1.36 -9.92
N PRO A 125 1.48 -0.72 -8.99
CA PRO A 125 2.66 0.02 -9.33
C PRO A 125 3.72 -0.95 -9.86
N GLN A 126 3.95 -0.92 -11.18
CA GLN A 126 5.13 -1.53 -11.79
C GLN A 126 6.31 -0.82 -11.16
N GLY A 127 7.02 -1.54 -10.28
CA GLY A 127 8.17 -0.99 -9.60
C GLY A 127 9.09 -0.39 -10.66
N SER A 128 9.28 0.93 -10.61
CA SER A 128 10.32 1.60 -11.37
C SER A 128 11.63 0.92 -10.97
N GLN A 129 12.16 0.07 -11.83
CA GLN A 129 13.55 -0.33 -11.73
C GLN A 129 14.36 0.95 -11.91
N LYS A 130 14.92 1.43 -10.80
CA LYS A 130 15.94 2.46 -10.73
C LYS A 130 16.92 2.05 -9.64
#